data_AF-A0A4U7CV98-F1
#
_entry.id   AF-A0A4U7CV98-F1
#
_cell.length_a   1.000
_cell.length_b   1.000
_cell.length_c   1.000
_cell.angle_alpha   90.00
_cell.angle_beta   90.00
_cell.angle_gamma   90.00
#
_symmetry.space_group_name_H-M   'P 1'
#
loop_
_entity.id
_entity.type
_entity.pdbx_description
1 polymer ?
#
loop_
_entity_poly.entity_id
_entity_poly.type
_entity_poly.pdbx_seq_one_letter_code
_entity_poly.pdbx_strand_id
1 'polypeptide(L)'
;MAHECDDCGESFETLTRLRLHDCGDVQPETTVGSVDLKQSQSTGSSPADERNRSVTELETLLDRFSDGDRDALHCAVVEFESALSAALEEANSGDTYRDVFWPYHERVSDALDEAARSAGWKFLEDVIDAHDPTADDKIPLVTPTIANAVGRNLIRTRLTDGVSAIPVAALEYLDAIAVTADDTADTAREEVHAYGWGIGHPDHPVADHLRARASEDIFSVNPTLEHAFYADQYAAVDLLETLVRDESINGTLPRISCDDMPYRRYLFDCAYGLKTDNHWPGMPRYYDWDEEFDYTFELDETVEQRIRDLVEEAGFDANLPNDWTFRDLGI
;
A
#
# COMPACT_ATOMS: atom_id res chain seq x y z
N MET A 1 22.08 -7.18 14.25
CA MET A 1 23.14 -8.15 13.87
C MET A 1 23.65 -7.69 12.51
N ALA A 2 24.89 -8.00 12.11
CA ALA A 2 25.31 -7.66 10.76
C ALA A 2 24.68 -8.65 9.77
N HIS A 3 24.24 -8.16 8.61
CA HIS A 3 23.64 -8.94 7.52
C HIS A 3 24.64 -9.05 6.37
N GLU A 4 24.89 -10.22 5.79
CA GLU A 4 25.96 -10.41 4.78
C GLU A 4 25.37 -10.60 3.35
N CYS A 5 25.95 -10.00 2.30
CA CYS A 5 25.63 -10.32 0.88
C CYS A 5 26.14 -11.74 0.60
N ASP A 6 25.24 -12.65 0.20
CA ASP A 6 25.62 -14.03 -0.12
C ASP A 6 26.58 -14.11 -1.33
N ASP A 7 26.57 -13.10 -2.21
CA ASP A 7 27.42 -13.06 -3.40
C ASP A 7 28.83 -12.50 -3.15
N CYS A 8 28.99 -11.45 -2.32
CA CYS A 8 30.27 -10.78 -2.10
C CYS A 8 30.82 -10.88 -0.66
N GLY A 9 30.01 -11.32 0.30
CA GLY A 9 30.36 -11.44 1.72
C GLY A 9 30.48 -10.12 2.47
N GLU A 10 30.07 -8.99 1.89
CA GLU A 10 30.06 -7.69 2.58
C GLU A 10 28.97 -7.65 3.66
N SER A 11 29.28 -7.09 4.83
CA SER A 11 28.37 -7.01 5.97
C SER A 11 27.72 -5.62 6.09
N PHE A 12 26.40 -5.60 6.32
CA PHE A 12 25.57 -4.41 6.40
C PHE A 12 24.90 -4.30 7.78
N GLU A 13 24.67 -3.06 8.21
CA GLU A 13 24.02 -2.76 9.49
C GLU A 13 22.49 -2.88 9.44
N THR A 14 21.88 -2.78 8.25
CA THR A 14 20.42 -2.88 8.04
C THR A 14 20.09 -3.74 6.82
N LEU A 15 18.90 -4.32 6.80
CA LEU A 15 18.39 -5.09 5.66
C LEU A 15 18.18 -4.21 4.42
N THR A 16 17.77 -2.95 4.60
CA THR A 16 17.63 -1.97 3.50
C THR A 16 18.95 -1.78 2.75
N ARG A 17 20.05 -1.64 3.50
CA ARG A 17 21.38 -1.43 2.90
C ARG A 17 21.89 -2.67 2.20
N LEU A 18 21.59 -3.84 2.74
CA LEU A 18 21.86 -5.11 2.06
C LEU A 18 21.06 -5.22 0.75
N ARG A 19 19.75 -4.90 0.77
CA ARG A 19 18.88 -4.93 -0.41
C ARG A 19 19.35 -3.99 -1.52
N LEU A 20 19.74 -2.76 -1.15
CA LEU A 20 20.20 -1.74 -2.10
C LEU A 20 21.67 -1.92 -2.52
N HIS A 21 22.37 -2.94 -2.02
CA HIS A 21 23.77 -3.17 -2.35
C HIS A 21 23.90 -3.86 -3.71
N ASP A 22 24.50 -3.15 -4.66
CA ASP A 22 24.98 -3.74 -5.91
C ASP A 22 26.35 -4.40 -5.65
N CYS A 23 26.36 -5.75 -5.60
CA CYS A 23 27.57 -6.58 -5.54
C CYS A 23 28.25 -6.52 -6.95
N GLY A 24 28.61 -5.31 -7.42
CA GLY A 24 28.95 -5.03 -8.82
C GLY A 24 30.04 -5.96 -9.36
N ASP A 25 29.82 -6.51 -10.57
CA ASP A 25 30.62 -7.52 -11.30
C ASP A 25 31.94 -7.89 -10.59
N VAL A 26 31.85 -8.72 -9.54
CA VAL A 26 33.04 -9.23 -8.86
C VAL A 26 33.71 -10.22 -9.81
N GLN A 27 34.67 -9.74 -10.60
CA GLN A 27 35.57 -10.64 -11.32
C GLN A 27 36.27 -11.53 -10.29
N PRO A 28 36.16 -12.86 -10.37
CA PRO A 28 36.96 -13.72 -9.51
C PRO A 28 38.44 -13.44 -9.82
N GLU A 29 39.17 -12.95 -8.82
CA GLU A 29 40.62 -12.78 -8.92
C GLU A 29 41.28 -14.11 -9.28
N THR A 30 41.50 -14.33 -10.57
CA THR A 30 42.30 -15.44 -11.07
C THR A 30 43.62 -14.87 -11.55
N THR A 31 44.65 -15.11 -10.73
CA THR A 31 46.01 -14.69 -11.02
C THR A 31 46.60 -15.53 -12.19
N VAL A 32 47.03 -14.80 -13.24
CA VAL A 32 48.04 -15.10 -14.28
C VAL A 32 47.72 -16.11 -15.41
N GLY A 33 47.72 -15.59 -16.65
CA GLY A 33 48.06 -16.36 -17.85
C GLY A 33 47.78 -15.64 -19.17
N SER A 34 48.74 -14.87 -19.69
CA SER A 34 48.66 -14.21 -21.01
C SER A 34 48.54 -15.23 -22.15
N VAL A 35 47.38 -15.29 -22.86
CA VAL A 35 47.28 -15.41 -24.32
C VAL A 35 45.84 -15.25 -24.84
N ASP A 36 45.74 -14.54 -25.98
CA ASP A 36 44.66 -14.46 -26.97
C ASP A 36 43.33 -13.74 -26.64
N LEU A 37 43.30 -12.47 -27.05
CA LEU A 37 42.11 -11.66 -27.33
C LEU A 37 41.28 -12.29 -28.46
N LYS A 38 40.43 -13.25 -28.12
CA LYS A 38 39.13 -13.42 -28.79
C LYS A 38 38.07 -12.93 -27.85
N GLN A 39 37.57 -11.73 -28.17
CA GLN A 39 36.27 -11.16 -27.83
C GLN A 39 35.33 -12.16 -27.13
N SER A 40 35.53 -12.32 -25.83
CA SER A 40 34.54 -12.90 -24.95
C SER A 40 33.49 -11.82 -24.81
N GLN A 41 32.44 -11.91 -25.62
CA GLN A 41 31.21 -11.22 -25.26
C GLN A 41 30.87 -11.74 -23.87
N SER A 42 30.92 -10.85 -22.88
CA SER A 42 30.18 -11.08 -21.64
C SER A 42 28.74 -11.33 -22.11
N THR A 43 28.30 -12.58 -22.06
CA THR A 43 26.88 -12.91 -22.13
C THR A 43 26.30 -12.43 -20.80
N GLY A 44 26.07 -11.12 -20.69
CA GLY A 44 25.11 -10.61 -19.72
C GLY A 44 23.80 -11.35 -19.98
N SER A 45 23.19 -11.87 -18.92
CA SER A 45 21.85 -12.47 -19.05
C SER A 45 20.93 -11.41 -19.66
N SER A 46 20.03 -11.83 -20.56
CA SER A 46 19.02 -10.87 -21.01
C SER A 46 18.07 -10.56 -19.84
N PRO A 47 17.42 -9.38 -19.80
CA PRO A 47 16.42 -9.08 -18.77
C PRO A 47 15.32 -10.16 -18.67
N ALA A 48 14.96 -10.78 -19.80
CA ALA A 48 14.03 -11.90 -19.81
C ALA A 48 14.57 -13.16 -19.13
N ASP A 49 15.87 -13.47 -19.28
CA ASP A 49 16.51 -14.59 -18.58
C ASP A 49 16.60 -14.30 -17.07
N GLU A 50 16.89 -13.05 -16.70
CA GLU A 50 16.90 -12.60 -15.30
C GLU A 50 15.53 -12.71 -14.65
N ARG A 51 14.51 -12.15 -15.29
CA ARG A 51 13.12 -12.26 -14.86
C ARG A 51 12.71 -13.72 -14.67
N ASN A 52 12.95 -14.58 -15.66
CA ASN A 52 12.55 -15.99 -15.58
C ASN A 52 13.27 -16.74 -14.44
N ARG A 53 14.54 -16.40 -14.18
CA ARG A 53 15.30 -16.97 -13.06
C ARG A 53 14.73 -16.53 -11.72
N SER A 54 14.51 -15.24 -11.51
CA SER A 54 13.93 -14.71 -10.27
C SER A 54 12.51 -15.20 -10.05
N VAL A 55 11.69 -15.35 -11.10
CA VAL A 55 10.37 -15.99 -10.99
C VAL A 55 10.48 -17.46 -10.54
N THR A 56 11.44 -18.23 -11.09
CA THR A 56 11.65 -19.63 -10.69
C THR A 56 12.10 -19.74 -9.23
N GLU A 57 12.98 -18.84 -8.79
CA GLU A 57 13.44 -18.80 -7.41
C GLU A 57 12.33 -18.35 -6.46
N LEU A 58 11.55 -17.33 -6.83
CA LEU A 58 10.35 -16.90 -6.10
C LEU A 58 9.38 -18.07 -5.88
N GLU A 59 9.06 -18.83 -6.93
CA GLU A 59 8.19 -20.02 -6.81
C GLU A 59 8.78 -21.04 -5.82
N THR A 60 10.09 -21.31 -5.92
CA THR A 60 10.79 -22.24 -5.04
C THR A 60 10.76 -21.79 -3.57
N LEU A 61 10.96 -20.50 -3.32
CA LEU A 61 10.96 -19.92 -1.97
C LEU A 61 9.55 -19.91 -1.36
N LEU A 62 8.52 -19.61 -2.16
CA LEU A 62 7.12 -19.70 -1.72
C LEU A 62 6.68 -21.13 -1.43
N ASP A 63 7.17 -22.11 -2.19
CA ASP A 63 6.92 -23.52 -1.92
C ASP A 63 7.61 -23.97 -0.63
N ARG A 64 8.88 -23.56 -0.40
CA ARG A 64 9.59 -23.80 0.87
C ARG A 64 8.86 -23.19 2.07
N PHE A 65 8.36 -21.96 1.92
CA PHE A 65 7.56 -21.30 2.94
C PHE A 65 6.28 -22.10 3.26
N SER A 66 5.61 -22.60 2.22
CA SER A 66 4.42 -23.45 2.35
C SER A 66 4.75 -24.78 3.07
N ASP A 67 5.97 -25.30 2.89
CA ASP A 67 6.49 -26.47 3.59
C ASP A 67 6.98 -26.17 5.03
N GLY A 68 6.90 -24.92 5.48
CA GLY A 68 7.15 -24.48 6.86
C GLY A 68 8.46 -23.71 7.07
N ASP A 69 9.23 -23.44 6.01
CA ASP A 69 10.45 -22.63 6.07
C ASP A 69 10.13 -21.13 6.07
N ARG A 70 9.92 -20.57 7.27
CA ARG A 70 9.51 -19.16 7.43
C ARG A 70 10.57 -18.16 6.99
N ASP A 71 11.85 -18.52 7.10
CA ASP A 71 12.95 -17.63 6.74
C ASP A 71 13.02 -17.40 5.22
N ALA A 72 12.49 -18.34 4.42
CA ALA A 72 12.45 -18.23 2.96
C ALA A 72 11.61 -17.04 2.45
N LEU A 73 10.67 -16.52 3.25
CA LEU A 73 9.76 -15.47 2.80
C LEU A 73 10.46 -14.12 2.62
N HIS A 74 11.46 -13.77 3.43
CA HIS A 74 12.23 -12.55 3.21
C HIS A 74 12.94 -12.59 1.86
N CYS A 75 13.55 -13.73 1.51
CA CYS A 75 14.16 -13.93 0.20
C CYS A 75 13.11 -13.92 -0.93
N ALA A 76 11.93 -14.48 -0.70
CA ALA A 76 10.86 -14.47 -1.70
C ALA A 76 10.43 -13.05 -2.07
N VAL A 77 10.31 -12.15 -1.09
CA VAL A 77 9.99 -10.74 -1.36
C VAL A 77 11.09 -10.07 -2.19
N VAL A 78 12.37 -10.34 -1.88
CA VAL A 78 13.50 -9.83 -2.66
C VAL A 78 13.49 -10.36 -4.10
N GLU A 79 13.29 -11.66 -4.30
CA GLU A 79 13.22 -12.25 -5.65
C GLU A 79 12.00 -11.75 -6.43
N PHE A 80 10.88 -11.47 -5.76
CA PHE A 80 9.74 -10.83 -6.41
C PHE A 80 10.12 -9.42 -6.90
N GLU A 81 10.79 -8.62 -6.08
CA GLU A 81 11.28 -7.30 -6.50
C GLU A 81 12.28 -7.37 -7.66
N SER A 82 13.20 -8.33 -7.62
CA SER A 82 14.16 -8.60 -8.70
C SER A 82 13.44 -8.98 -10.01
N ALA A 83 12.43 -9.84 -9.95
CA ALA A 83 11.63 -10.23 -11.11
C ALA A 83 10.86 -9.03 -11.71
N LEU A 84 10.29 -8.16 -10.87
CA LEU A 84 9.61 -6.94 -11.30
C LEU A 84 10.59 -5.94 -11.93
N SER A 85 11.78 -5.81 -11.35
CA SER A 85 12.83 -4.91 -11.85
C SER A 85 13.31 -5.35 -13.23
N ALA A 86 13.63 -6.64 -13.40
CA ALA A 86 14.02 -7.20 -14.69
C ALA A 86 12.91 -7.07 -15.75
N ALA A 87 11.65 -7.18 -15.35
CA ALA A 87 10.50 -6.97 -16.24
C ALA A 87 10.42 -5.52 -16.77
N LEU A 88 10.82 -4.53 -15.98
CA LEU A 88 10.81 -3.12 -16.39
C LEU A 88 11.93 -2.75 -17.38
N GLU A 89 12.97 -3.57 -17.48
CA GLU A 89 14.08 -3.36 -18.43
C GLU A 89 13.77 -3.91 -19.84
N GLU A 90 12.68 -4.68 -19.99
CA GLU A 90 12.26 -5.21 -21.28
C GLU A 90 11.60 -4.14 -22.18
N ALA A 91 11.65 -4.37 -23.50
CA ALA A 91 11.11 -3.41 -24.49
C ALA A 91 9.59 -3.15 -24.37
N ASN A 92 8.85 -4.11 -23.79
CA ASN A 92 7.40 -4.00 -23.50
C ASN A 92 7.16 -3.91 -21.98
N SER A 93 8.01 -3.14 -21.28
CA SER A 93 8.12 -3.08 -19.83
C SER A 93 6.79 -3.03 -19.07
N GLY A 94 5.81 -2.25 -19.53
CA GLY A 94 4.50 -2.14 -18.86
C GLY A 94 3.67 -3.42 -18.87
N ASP A 95 3.61 -4.13 -20.00
CA ASP A 95 2.86 -5.39 -20.11
C ASP A 95 3.62 -6.52 -19.40
N THR A 96 4.94 -6.59 -19.60
CA THR A 96 5.80 -7.58 -18.95
C THR A 96 5.79 -7.44 -17.43
N TYR A 97 5.83 -6.21 -16.91
CA TYR A 97 5.69 -5.96 -15.48
C TYR A 97 4.36 -6.50 -14.95
N ARG A 98 3.25 -6.22 -15.63
CA ARG A 98 1.91 -6.69 -15.20
C ARG A 98 1.78 -8.21 -15.25
N ASP A 99 2.39 -8.85 -16.24
CA ASP A 99 2.42 -10.31 -16.38
C ASP A 99 3.20 -10.99 -15.25
N VAL A 100 4.16 -10.29 -14.61
CA VAL A 100 4.83 -10.76 -13.39
C VAL A 100 4.05 -10.35 -12.14
N PHE A 101 3.61 -9.10 -12.04
CA PHE A 101 3.03 -8.56 -10.82
C PHE A 101 1.74 -9.28 -10.41
N TRP A 102 0.76 -9.38 -11.31
CA TRP A 102 -0.58 -9.86 -10.94
C TRP A 102 -0.64 -11.32 -10.49
N PRO A 103 0.09 -12.27 -11.12
CA PRO A 103 0.10 -13.66 -10.63
C PRO A 103 0.68 -13.85 -9.23
N TYR A 104 1.55 -12.95 -8.77
CA TYR A 104 2.27 -13.10 -7.50
C TYR A 104 1.80 -12.15 -6.41
N HIS A 105 1.19 -11.01 -6.74
CA HIS A 105 0.78 -10.01 -5.75
C HIS A 105 -0.13 -10.59 -4.65
N GLU A 106 -1.20 -11.31 -5.01
CA GLU A 106 -2.08 -11.97 -4.04
C GLU A 106 -1.31 -13.04 -3.24
N ARG A 107 -0.61 -13.95 -3.93
CA ARG A 107 0.11 -15.08 -3.31
C ARG A 107 1.18 -14.63 -2.30
N VAL A 108 1.93 -13.58 -2.62
CA VAL A 108 2.96 -13.04 -1.73
C VAL A 108 2.32 -12.25 -0.58
N SER A 109 1.23 -11.51 -0.84
CA SER A 109 0.47 -10.82 0.22
C SER A 109 -0.11 -11.82 1.23
N ASP A 110 -0.66 -12.94 0.77
CA ASP A 110 -1.17 -14.03 1.60
C ASP A 110 -0.05 -14.66 2.44
N ALA A 111 1.11 -14.91 1.85
CA ALA A 111 2.26 -15.47 2.57
C ALA A 111 2.76 -14.51 3.67
N LEU A 112 2.83 -13.21 3.37
CA LEU A 112 3.17 -12.17 4.35
C LEU A 112 2.14 -12.09 5.47
N ASP A 113 0.84 -12.13 5.15
CA ASP A 113 -0.23 -12.15 6.15
C ASP A 113 -0.16 -13.41 7.03
N GLU A 114 0.05 -14.59 6.44
CA GLU A 114 0.19 -15.84 7.19
C GLU A 114 1.39 -15.79 8.15
N ALA A 115 2.54 -15.29 7.66
CA ALA A 115 3.73 -15.13 8.49
C ALA A 115 3.46 -14.16 9.64
N ALA A 116 2.85 -13.00 9.37
CA ALA A 116 2.48 -12.00 10.36
C ALA A 116 1.52 -12.56 11.42
N ARG A 117 0.52 -13.36 11.02
CA ARG A 117 -0.40 -14.02 11.94
C ARG A 117 0.28 -15.02 12.86
N SER A 118 1.35 -15.66 12.40
CA SER A 118 2.10 -16.66 13.19
C SER A 118 3.19 -16.05 14.08
N ALA A 119 3.93 -15.05 13.58
CA ALA A 119 5.09 -14.45 14.22
C ALA A 119 4.79 -13.09 14.88
N GLY A 120 3.63 -12.51 14.60
CA GLY A 120 3.21 -11.18 15.04
C GLY A 120 3.81 -10.06 14.19
N TRP A 121 3.49 -8.83 14.58
CA TRP A 121 3.91 -7.58 13.90
C TRP A 121 5.39 -7.48 13.62
N LYS A 122 6.24 -8.03 14.49
CA LYS A 122 7.70 -7.97 14.34
C LYS A 122 8.18 -8.49 12.99
N PHE A 123 7.54 -9.52 12.44
CA PHE A 123 7.88 -10.03 11.12
C PHE A 123 7.64 -8.98 10.02
N LEU A 124 6.48 -8.30 10.05
CA LEU A 124 6.18 -7.23 9.10
C LEU A 124 7.05 -5.99 9.32
N GLU A 125 7.41 -5.67 10.57
CA GLU A 125 8.35 -4.58 10.87
C GLU A 125 9.71 -4.82 10.21
N ASP A 126 10.23 -6.05 10.26
CA ASP A 126 11.49 -6.42 9.60
C ASP A 126 11.37 -6.31 8.06
N VAL A 127 10.21 -6.64 7.48
CA VAL A 127 9.93 -6.49 6.03
C VAL A 127 9.82 -5.02 5.64
N ILE A 128 9.13 -4.21 6.44
CA ILE A 128 8.97 -2.75 6.27
C ILE A 128 10.34 -2.07 6.28
N ASP A 129 11.18 -2.36 7.28
CA ASP A 129 12.52 -1.77 7.41
C ASP A 129 13.39 -2.09 6.18
N ALA A 130 13.31 -3.33 5.69
CA ALA A 130 14.05 -3.74 4.50
C ALA A 130 13.60 -3.00 3.20
N HIS A 131 12.34 -2.58 3.14
CA HIS A 131 11.70 -1.97 1.96
C HIS A 131 11.17 -0.57 2.26
N ASP A 132 11.92 0.24 3.00
CA ASP A 132 11.56 1.62 3.31
C ASP A 132 11.34 2.43 2.00
N PRO A 133 10.12 2.99 1.79
CA PRO A 133 9.79 3.75 0.58
C PRO A 133 10.55 5.08 0.49
N THR A 134 11.21 5.52 1.57
CA THR A 134 11.97 6.79 1.63
C THR A 134 13.48 6.60 1.42
N ALA A 135 13.95 5.35 1.30
CA ALA A 135 15.37 5.04 1.25
C ALA A 135 16.05 5.39 -0.11
N ASP A 136 15.28 5.54 -1.18
CA ASP A 136 15.77 5.86 -2.52
C ASP A 136 14.78 6.81 -3.25
N ASP A 137 15.16 7.32 -4.42
CA ASP A 137 14.34 8.23 -5.25
C ASP A 137 13.05 7.57 -5.78
N LYS A 138 12.99 6.23 -5.75
CA LYS A 138 11.83 5.44 -6.17
C LYS A 138 11.43 4.47 -5.06
N ILE A 139 10.14 4.31 -4.85
CA ILE A 139 9.61 3.29 -3.95
C ILE A 139 9.98 1.88 -4.46
N PRO A 140 10.23 0.91 -3.56
CA PRO A 140 10.41 -0.49 -3.92
C PRO A 140 9.26 -1.03 -4.79
N LEU A 141 9.54 -1.84 -5.80
CA LEU A 141 8.47 -2.32 -6.72
C LEU A 141 7.48 -3.26 -6.03
N VAL A 142 7.92 -3.93 -4.96
CA VAL A 142 7.09 -4.82 -4.12
C VAL A 142 6.24 -4.07 -3.09
N THR A 143 6.36 -2.74 -3.00
CA THR A 143 5.64 -1.89 -2.04
C THR A 143 4.13 -2.18 -1.99
N PRO A 144 3.39 -2.32 -3.10
CA PRO A 144 1.94 -2.60 -3.03
C PRO A 144 1.62 -3.90 -2.27
N THR A 145 2.43 -4.93 -2.46
CA THR A 145 2.26 -6.25 -1.83
C THR A 145 2.54 -6.20 -0.32
N ILE A 146 3.57 -5.45 0.08
CA ILE A 146 3.88 -5.24 1.49
C ILE A 146 2.79 -4.37 2.14
N ALA A 147 2.38 -3.28 1.49
CA ALA A 147 1.30 -2.40 1.96
C ALA A 147 -0.02 -3.16 2.14
N ASN A 148 -0.33 -4.07 1.21
CA ASN A 148 -1.49 -4.95 1.33
C ASN A 148 -1.45 -5.77 2.63
N ALA A 149 -0.38 -6.53 2.85
CA ALA A 149 -0.22 -7.35 4.07
C ALA A 149 -0.22 -6.52 5.36
N VAL A 150 0.39 -5.33 5.34
CA VAL A 150 0.35 -4.37 6.45
C VAL A 150 -1.07 -3.89 6.72
N GLY A 151 -1.81 -3.51 5.67
CA GLY A 151 -3.21 -3.11 5.77
C GLY A 151 -4.10 -4.20 6.38
N ARG A 152 -3.90 -5.46 5.98
CA ARG A 152 -4.67 -6.60 6.54
C ARG A 152 -4.45 -6.71 8.05
N ASN A 153 -3.19 -6.68 8.47
CA ASN A 153 -2.81 -6.79 9.89
C ASN A 153 -3.22 -5.56 10.70
N LEU A 154 -3.22 -4.37 10.09
CA LEU A 154 -3.69 -3.13 10.70
C LEU A 154 -5.19 -3.20 10.99
N ILE A 155 -6.02 -3.59 9.99
CA ILE A 155 -7.47 -3.77 10.17
C ILE A 155 -7.75 -4.81 11.25
N ARG A 156 -7.10 -5.97 11.15
CA ARG A 156 -7.23 -7.06 12.12
C ARG A 156 -6.91 -6.59 13.54
N THR A 157 -5.77 -5.92 13.73
CA THR A 157 -5.36 -5.39 15.04
C THR A 157 -6.34 -4.36 15.57
N ARG A 158 -6.84 -3.45 14.71
CA ARG A 158 -7.85 -2.45 15.11
C ARG A 158 -9.13 -3.11 15.61
N LEU A 159 -9.60 -4.16 14.93
CA LEU A 159 -10.82 -4.88 15.27
C LEU A 159 -10.66 -5.77 16.53
N THR A 160 -9.48 -6.37 16.75
CA THR A 160 -9.27 -7.30 17.86
C THR A 160 -8.74 -6.64 19.14
N ASP A 161 -7.75 -5.76 19.00
CA ASP A 161 -6.94 -5.24 20.12
C ASP A 161 -7.06 -3.71 20.28
N GLY A 162 -7.74 -3.04 19.34
CA GLY A 162 -7.96 -1.60 19.33
C GLY A 162 -6.80 -0.82 18.70
N VAL A 163 -6.99 0.50 18.53
CA VAL A 163 -6.03 1.33 17.78
C VAL A 163 -4.66 1.42 18.46
N SER A 164 -4.60 1.50 19.78
CA SER A 164 -3.31 1.64 20.50
C SER A 164 -2.42 0.40 20.41
N ALA A 165 -2.92 -0.73 19.87
CA ALA A 165 -2.14 -1.94 19.64
C ALA A 165 -1.47 -1.95 18.26
N ILE A 166 -1.85 -1.04 17.36
CA ILE A 166 -1.25 -0.92 16.03
C ILE A 166 0.18 -0.36 16.19
N PRO A 167 1.22 -0.98 15.61
CA PRO A 167 2.55 -0.40 15.65
C PRO A 167 2.63 0.92 14.88
N VAL A 168 3.26 1.92 15.49
CA VAL A 168 3.50 3.22 14.83
C VAL A 168 4.28 3.05 13.52
N ALA A 169 5.26 2.14 13.48
CA ALA A 169 6.05 1.87 12.28
C ALA A 169 5.18 1.42 11.08
N ALA A 170 4.08 0.70 11.31
CA ALA A 170 3.16 0.31 10.25
C ALA A 170 2.39 1.52 9.69
N LEU A 171 1.99 2.45 10.57
CA LEU A 171 1.32 3.69 10.18
C LEU A 171 2.28 4.65 9.46
N GLU A 172 3.51 4.78 9.94
CA GLU A 172 4.57 5.56 9.30
C GLU A 172 4.88 5.02 7.90
N TYR A 173 4.94 3.69 7.73
CA TYR A 173 5.17 3.05 6.45
C TYR A 173 4.06 3.39 5.42
N LEU A 174 2.78 3.20 5.77
CA LEU A 174 1.68 3.51 4.85
C LEU A 174 1.61 5.00 4.53
N ASP A 175 1.85 5.87 5.52
CA ASP A 175 1.85 7.32 5.32
C ASP A 175 3.00 7.76 4.40
N ALA A 176 4.18 7.16 4.54
CA ALA A 176 5.34 7.41 3.70
C ALA A 176 5.09 6.97 2.25
N ILE A 177 4.49 5.79 2.01
CA ILE A 177 4.10 5.37 0.66
C ILE A 177 3.14 6.39 0.05
N ALA A 178 2.12 6.81 0.79
CA ALA A 178 1.15 7.77 0.28
C ALA A 178 1.81 9.11 -0.13
N VAL A 179 2.94 9.50 0.49
CA VAL A 179 3.68 10.73 0.15
C VAL A 179 4.64 10.52 -1.01
N THR A 180 5.36 9.39 -1.03
CA THR A 180 6.47 9.17 -1.95
C THR A 180 6.04 8.51 -3.27
N ALA A 181 4.93 7.76 -3.28
CA ALA A 181 4.44 7.09 -4.46
C ALA A 181 3.95 8.11 -5.51
N ASP A 182 4.51 8.03 -6.72
CA ASP A 182 4.10 8.86 -7.84
C ASP A 182 2.69 8.51 -8.36
N ASP A 183 2.12 9.40 -9.17
CA ASP A 183 0.77 9.25 -9.73
C ASP A 183 0.61 8.02 -10.65
N THR A 184 1.68 7.32 -11.03
CA THR A 184 1.62 6.10 -11.85
C THR A 184 1.67 4.82 -11.03
N ALA A 185 1.97 4.93 -9.73
CA ALA A 185 2.00 3.83 -8.78
C ALA A 185 0.60 3.54 -8.19
N ASP A 186 -0.43 3.43 -9.04
CA ASP A 186 -1.84 3.30 -8.65
C ASP A 186 -2.06 2.22 -7.57
N THR A 187 -1.49 1.02 -7.77
CA THR A 187 -1.68 -0.08 -6.81
C THR A 187 -1.05 0.21 -5.45
N ALA A 188 0.12 0.89 -5.39
CA ALA A 188 0.71 1.27 -4.10
C ALA A 188 -0.18 2.31 -3.39
N ARG A 189 -0.70 3.28 -4.16
CA ARG A 189 -1.55 4.36 -3.66
C ARG A 189 -2.94 3.88 -3.20
N GLU A 190 -3.45 2.81 -3.78
CA GLU A 190 -4.69 2.19 -3.34
C GLU A 190 -4.51 1.36 -2.06
N GLU A 191 -3.44 0.57 -1.96
CA GLU A 191 -3.22 -0.32 -0.81
C GLU A 191 -3.02 0.45 0.51
N VAL A 192 -2.59 1.71 0.43
CA VAL A 192 -2.47 2.60 1.61
C VAL A 192 -3.80 3.13 2.14
N HIS A 193 -4.93 2.93 1.45
CA HIS A 193 -6.23 3.38 1.97
C HIS A 193 -6.56 2.78 3.36
N ALA A 194 -6.02 1.59 3.66
CA ALA A 194 -6.11 0.97 4.97
C ALA A 194 -5.52 1.83 6.11
N TYR A 195 -4.68 2.83 5.82
CA TYR A 195 -4.16 3.79 6.79
C TYR A 195 -5.25 4.50 7.61
N GLY A 196 -6.45 4.67 7.05
CA GLY A 196 -7.60 5.27 7.73
C GLY A 196 -8.02 4.53 9.00
N TRP A 197 -7.74 3.23 9.08
CA TRP A 197 -8.02 2.41 10.27
C TRP A 197 -7.13 2.76 11.48
N GLY A 198 -6.05 3.52 11.27
CA GLY A 198 -5.23 4.10 12.34
C GLY A 198 -5.82 5.36 12.97
N ILE A 199 -6.98 5.86 12.52
CA ILE A 199 -7.55 7.09 13.06
C ILE A 199 -7.75 7.03 14.58
N GLY A 200 -7.35 8.11 15.27
CA GLY A 200 -7.40 8.19 16.73
C GLY A 200 -6.23 7.49 17.45
N HIS A 201 -5.18 7.07 16.74
CA HIS A 201 -3.98 6.50 17.36
C HIS A 201 -3.32 7.51 18.31
N PRO A 202 -2.97 7.11 19.57
CA PRO A 202 -2.46 8.04 20.57
C PRO A 202 -1.08 8.62 20.22
N ASP A 203 -0.26 7.82 19.53
CA ASP A 203 1.13 8.16 19.21
C ASP A 203 1.36 8.43 17.71
N HIS A 204 0.30 8.48 16.90
CA HIS A 204 0.41 8.74 15.45
C HIS A 204 -0.80 9.54 14.92
N PRO A 205 -0.62 10.80 14.46
CA PRO A 205 -1.73 11.72 14.22
C PRO A 205 -2.32 11.59 12.80
N VAL A 206 -2.96 10.45 12.49
CA VAL A 206 -3.55 10.14 11.18
C VAL A 206 -4.42 11.28 10.64
N ALA A 207 -5.31 11.83 11.47
CA ALA A 207 -6.22 12.90 11.03
C ALA A 207 -5.49 14.19 10.63
N ASP A 208 -4.38 14.52 11.29
CA ASP A 208 -3.59 15.69 10.95
C ASP A 208 -2.79 15.46 9.66
N HIS A 209 -2.29 14.25 9.44
CA HIS A 209 -1.59 13.90 8.20
C HIS A 209 -2.54 13.94 6.99
N LEU A 210 -3.76 13.39 7.12
CA LEU A 210 -4.78 13.48 6.08
C LEU A 210 -5.19 14.93 5.80
N ARG A 211 -5.31 15.76 6.83
CA ARG A 211 -5.60 17.20 6.65
C ARG A 211 -4.49 17.92 5.90
N ALA A 212 -3.23 17.68 6.27
CA ALA A 212 -2.08 18.32 5.61
C ALA A 212 -2.01 17.97 4.12
N ARG A 213 -2.45 16.77 3.75
CA ARG A 213 -2.40 16.25 2.38
C ARG A 213 -3.59 16.64 1.51
N ALA A 214 -4.74 16.97 2.10
CA ALA A 214 -6.00 17.11 1.39
C ALA A 214 -6.01 18.20 0.29
N SER A 215 -5.17 19.23 0.39
CA SER A 215 -5.01 20.25 -0.67
C SER A 215 -4.13 19.80 -1.83
N GLU A 216 -3.26 18.82 -1.62
CA GLU A 216 -2.28 18.35 -2.60
C GLU A 216 -2.74 17.05 -3.28
N ASP A 217 -3.34 16.14 -2.51
CA ASP A 217 -3.72 14.81 -2.96
C ASP A 217 -5.03 14.35 -2.31
N ILE A 218 -6.13 14.98 -2.73
CA ILE A 218 -7.47 14.64 -2.26
C ILE A 218 -7.91 13.22 -2.65
N PHE A 219 -7.31 12.67 -3.71
CA PHE A 219 -7.64 11.35 -4.24
C PHE A 219 -7.10 10.22 -3.37
N SER A 220 -6.00 10.44 -2.66
CA SER A 220 -5.56 9.51 -1.61
C SER A 220 -6.35 9.72 -0.31
N VAL A 221 -6.71 10.96 0.04
CA VAL A 221 -7.39 11.28 1.30
C VAL A 221 -8.81 10.73 1.36
N ASN A 222 -9.60 10.87 0.29
CA ASN A 222 -11.02 10.50 0.33
C ASN A 222 -11.27 8.98 0.53
N PRO A 223 -10.62 8.07 -0.21
CA PRO A 223 -10.74 6.64 0.06
C PRO A 223 -10.19 6.25 1.43
N THR A 224 -9.11 6.90 1.90
CA THR A 224 -8.60 6.67 3.25
C THR A 224 -9.61 7.08 4.33
N LEU A 225 -10.37 8.16 4.08
CA LEU A 225 -11.45 8.60 4.95
C LEU A 225 -12.65 7.63 4.92
N GLU A 226 -12.94 6.99 3.78
CA GLU A 226 -13.94 5.91 3.69
C GLU A 226 -13.59 4.79 4.67
N HIS A 227 -12.34 4.31 4.67
CA HIS A 227 -11.86 3.32 5.63
C HIS A 227 -11.99 3.79 7.08
N ALA A 228 -11.67 5.06 7.36
CA ALA A 228 -11.73 5.61 8.70
C ALA A 228 -13.16 5.57 9.29
N PHE A 229 -14.21 5.70 8.48
CA PHE A 229 -15.59 5.58 8.96
C PHE A 229 -15.91 4.19 9.54
N TYR A 230 -15.38 3.12 8.94
CA TYR A 230 -15.56 1.76 9.44
C TYR A 230 -14.72 1.48 10.68
N ALA A 231 -13.62 2.21 10.87
CA ALA A 231 -12.76 2.10 12.03
C ALA A 231 -13.26 2.92 13.24
N ASP A 232 -13.70 4.16 13.00
CA ASP A 232 -14.22 5.10 14.00
C ASP A 232 -15.07 6.19 13.35
N GLN A 233 -16.37 5.96 13.26
CA GLN A 233 -17.31 6.88 12.59
C GLN A 233 -17.34 8.29 13.20
N TYR A 234 -17.04 8.46 14.49
CA TYR A 234 -17.03 9.78 15.14
C TYR A 234 -15.75 10.56 14.81
N ALA A 235 -14.59 9.91 14.88
CA ALA A 235 -13.34 10.54 14.48
C ALA A 235 -13.32 10.85 12.97
N ALA A 236 -13.89 9.96 12.14
CA ALA A 236 -14.01 10.16 10.71
C ALA A 236 -14.92 11.33 10.35
N VAL A 237 -16.11 11.46 10.96
CA VAL A 237 -16.99 12.60 10.68
C VAL A 237 -16.41 13.92 11.19
N ASP A 238 -15.68 13.92 12.31
CA ASP A 238 -14.94 15.11 12.79
C ASP A 238 -13.90 15.58 11.76
N LEU A 239 -13.18 14.63 11.14
CA LEU A 239 -12.22 14.93 10.08
C LEU A 239 -12.93 15.41 8.81
N LEU A 240 -13.99 14.73 8.36
CA LEU A 240 -14.79 15.12 7.19
C LEU A 240 -15.29 16.57 7.32
N GLU A 241 -15.90 16.88 8.47
CA GLU A 241 -16.35 18.23 8.81
C GLU A 241 -15.24 19.26 8.74
N THR A 242 -14.05 18.92 9.24
CA THR A 242 -12.90 19.81 9.19
C THR A 242 -12.45 20.07 7.75
N LEU A 243 -12.35 19.02 6.93
CA LEU A 243 -11.91 19.12 5.55
C LEU A 243 -12.92 19.88 4.68
N VAL A 244 -14.22 19.61 4.82
CA VAL A 244 -15.27 20.31 4.03
C VAL A 244 -15.33 21.81 4.38
N ARG A 245 -15.07 22.16 5.65
CA ARG A 245 -15.04 23.57 6.09
C ARG A 245 -13.70 24.26 5.78
N ASP A 246 -12.67 23.54 5.37
CA ASP A 246 -11.38 24.12 5.00
C ASP A 246 -11.44 24.78 3.61
N GLU A 247 -11.52 26.11 3.60
CA GLU A 247 -11.56 26.89 2.35
C GLU A 247 -10.24 26.86 1.57
N SER A 248 -9.13 26.40 2.17
CA SER A 248 -7.86 26.24 1.47
C SER A 248 -7.87 25.06 0.50
N ILE A 249 -8.76 24.08 0.71
CA ILE A 249 -9.00 22.98 -0.24
C ILE A 249 -9.83 23.52 -1.40
N ASN A 250 -9.12 24.11 -2.35
CA ASN A 250 -9.65 24.68 -3.57
C ASN A 250 -9.29 23.81 -4.79
N GLY A 251 -10.16 23.80 -5.78
CA GLY A 251 -9.99 22.95 -6.97
C GLY A 251 -11.25 22.23 -7.36
N THR A 252 -11.22 21.65 -8.56
CA THR A 252 -12.34 20.95 -9.14
C THR A 252 -11.92 19.66 -9.84
N LEU A 253 -12.82 18.68 -9.80
CA LEU A 253 -12.76 17.47 -10.58
C LEU A 253 -13.49 17.69 -11.91
N PRO A 254 -12.81 17.50 -13.05
CA PRO A 254 -13.44 17.66 -14.35
C PRO A 254 -14.51 16.57 -14.55
N ARG A 255 -15.70 16.98 -14.99
CA ARG A 255 -16.80 16.06 -15.32
C ARG A 255 -17.18 16.20 -16.79
N ILE A 256 -17.24 15.06 -17.49
CA ILE A 256 -17.44 15.05 -18.96
C ILE A 256 -18.81 15.64 -19.38
N SER A 257 -19.84 15.50 -18.54
CA SER A 257 -21.23 15.85 -18.89
C SER A 257 -21.89 16.88 -17.96
N CYS A 258 -21.15 17.44 -16.99
CA CYS A 258 -21.67 18.38 -16.00
C CYS A 258 -20.59 19.41 -15.64
N ASP A 259 -20.99 20.42 -14.86
CA ASP A 259 -20.03 21.34 -14.27
C ASP A 259 -19.01 20.59 -13.40
N ASP A 260 -17.80 21.12 -13.43
CA ASP A 260 -16.66 20.74 -12.59
C ASP A 260 -17.08 20.60 -11.12
N MET A 261 -16.80 19.46 -10.51
CA MET A 261 -17.18 19.20 -9.12
C MET A 261 -16.15 19.78 -8.16
N PRO A 262 -16.53 20.62 -7.19
CA PRO A 262 -15.59 21.08 -6.17
C PRO A 262 -14.96 19.93 -5.40
N TYR A 263 -13.66 20.01 -5.10
CA TYR A 263 -12.96 19.05 -4.25
C TYR A 263 -13.64 18.81 -2.91
N ARG A 264 -14.18 19.87 -2.29
CA ARG A 264 -14.93 19.74 -1.03
C ARG A 264 -16.24 18.95 -1.17
N ARG A 265 -16.81 18.88 -2.38
CA ARG A 265 -17.96 18.01 -2.67
C ARG A 265 -17.53 16.56 -2.89
N TYR A 266 -16.35 16.33 -3.47
CA TYR A 266 -15.78 15.00 -3.60
C TYR A 266 -15.55 14.33 -2.24
N LEU A 267 -15.21 15.10 -1.20
CA LEU A 267 -15.04 14.55 0.16
C LEU A 267 -16.23 13.75 0.67
N PHE A 268 -17.46 14.01 0.21
CA PHE A 268 -18.64 13.25 0.61
C PHE A 268 -18.75 11.86 -0.03
N ASP A 269 -17.92 11.55 -1.03
CA ASP A 269 -17.87 10.22 -1.66
C ASP A 269 -17.48 9.12 -0.65
N CYS A 270 -16.70 9.45 0.38
CA CYS A 270 -16.34 8.52 1.45
C CYS A 270 -17.54 8.01 2.27
N ALA A 271 -18.69 8.72 2.23
CA ALA A 271 -19.91 8.33 2.91
C ALA A 271 -20.80 7.42 2.05
N TYR A 272 -20.48 7.23 0.77
CA TYR A 272 -21.31 6.52 -0.23
C TYR A 272 -21.77 5.14 0.25
N GLY A 273 -20.88 4.40 0.92
CA GLY A 273 -21.11 3.04 1.38
C GLY A 273 -21.89 2.88 2.70
N LEU A 274 -21.89 3.88 3.58
CA LEU A 274 -22.17 3.70 5.02
C LEU A 274 -23.58 3.20 5.39
N LYS A 275 -24.53 3.22 4.46
CA LYS A 275 -25.91 2.73 4.65
C LYS A 275 -26.30 1.65 3.65
N THR A 276 -25.31 0.95 3.09
CA THR A 276 -25.60 -0.16 2.18
C THR A 276 -24.98 -1.44 2.66
N ASP A 277 -25.86 -2.37 3.03
CA ASP A 277 -25.54 -3.77 3.22
C ASP A 277 -24.83 -4.26 1.94
N ASN A 278 -23.55 -4.66 2.06
CA ASN A 278 -22.66 -5.13 0.98
C ASN A 278 -21.86 -4.04 0.22
N HIS A 279 -21.61 -2.87 0.82
CA HIS A 279 -20.55 -1.98 0.32
C HIS A 279 -19.49 -1.79 1.39
N TRP A 280 -18.33 -2.39 1.18
CA TRP A 280 -17.17 -2.30 2.06
C TRP A 280 -16.01 -1.66 1.31
N PRO A 281 -15.13 -0.92 2.01
CA PRO A 281 -13.86 -0.50 1.45
C PRO A 281 -13.11 -1.70 0.87
N GLY A 282 -12.79 -1.62 -0.42
CA GLY A 282 -12.25 -2.76 -1.19
C GLY A 282 -10.75 -2.97 -1.04
N MET A 283 -10.09 -2.20 -0.18
CA MET A 283 -8.67 -2.36 0.14
C MET A 283 -8.51 -2.93 1.56
N PRO A 284 -7.44 -3.68 1.85
CA PRO A 284 -6.47 -4.22 0.92
C PRO A 284 -7.09 -5.16 -0.13
N ARG A 285 -6.51 -5.23 -1.34
CA ARG A 285 -7.01 -6.14 -2.39
C ARG A 285 -6.94 -7.60 -1.93
N TYR A 286 -7.86 -8.42 -2.45
CA TYR A 286 -7.95 -9.87 -2.17
C TYR A 286 -8.15 -10.20 -0.68
N TYR A 287 -8.71 -9.26 0.09
CA TYR A 287 -8.99 -9.46 1.49
C TYR A 287 -10.38 -9.00 1.86
N ASP A 288 -11.30 -9.96 1.95
CA ASP A 288 -12.67 -9.75 2.43
C ASP A 288 -12.67 -9.72 3.98
N TRP A 289 -12.19 -8.60 4.51
CA TRP A 289 -12.02 -8.40 5.96
C TRP A 289 -13.35 -8.45 6.71
N ASP A 290 -14.43 -8.02 6.09
CA ASP A 290 -15.77 -8.08 6.66
C ASP A 290 -16.22 -9.52 6.86
N GLU A 291 -15.90 -10.42 5.92
CA GLU A 291 -16.21 -11.85 6.03
C GLU A 291 -15.37 -12.53 7.12
N GLU A 292 -14.07 -12.18 7.28
CA GLU A 292 -13.22 -12.76 8.34
C GLU A 292 -13.80 -12.50 9.75
N PHE A 293 -14.40 -11.32 9.95
CA PHE A 293 -14.91 -10.89 11.26
C PHE A 293 -16.43 -11.00 11.43
N ASP A 294 -17.17 -11.47 10.42
CA ASP A 294 -18.65 -11.37 10.37
C ASP A 294 -19.11 -9.94 10.71
N TYR A 295 -18.39 -8.96 10.13
CA TYR A 295 -18.50 -7.56 10.52
C TYR A 295 -19.84 -6.99 10.05
N THR A 296 -20.58 -6.40 10.99
CA THR A 296 -21.80 -5.65 10.69
C THR A 296 -21.59 -4.20 11.06
N PHE A 297 -21.68 -3.30 10.08
CA PHE A 297 -21.59 -1.87 10.30
C PHE A 297 -22.98 -1.27 10.51
N GLU A 298 -23.16 -0.60 11.65
CA GLU A 298 -24.34 0.21 11.92
C GLU A 298 -23.91 1.68 12.04
N LEU A 299 -24.37 2.50 11.10
CA LEU A 299 -24.17 3.94 11.15
C LEU A 299 -24.99 4.53 12.29
N ASP A 300 -24.34 5.24 13.21
CA ASP A 300 -25.00 5.94 14.30
C ASP A 300 -25.84 7.10 13.75
N GLU A 301 -27.07 7.23 14.25
CA GLU A 301 -28.01 8.28 13.80
C GLU A 301 -27.42 9.70 13.97
N THR A 302 -26.59 9.91 14.99
CA THR A 302 -25.92 11.20 15.21
C THR A 302 -24.91 11.48 14.11
N VAL A 303 -24.14 10.47 13.71
CA VAL A 303 -23.16 10.61 12.62
C VAL A 303 -23.87 10.81 11.29
N GLU A 304 -24.95 10.06 11.03
CA GLU A 304 -25.78 10.28 9.85
C GLU A 304 -26.28 11.73 9.78
N GLN A 305 -26.85 12.24 10.87
CA GLN A 305 -27.39 13.60 10.90
C GLN A 305 -26.28 14.64 10.69
N ARG A 306 -25.10 14.46 11.28
CA ARG A 306 -23.95 15.36 11.08
C ARG A 306 -23.51 15.43 9.62
N ILE A 307 -23.46 14.30 8.92
CA ILE A 307 -23.14 14.28 7.49
C ILE A 307 -24.22 15.03 6.69
N ARG A 308 -25.52 14.80 6.98
CA ARG A 308 -26.62 15.50 6.31
C ARG A 308 -26.57 17.00 6.53
N ASP A 309 -26.40 17.42 7.79
CA ASP A 309 -26.28 18.84 8.15
C ASP A 309 -25.08 19.48 7.44
N LEU A 310 -23.96 18.76 7.31
CA LEU A 310 -22.77 19.25 6.61
C LEU A 310 -22.99 19.40 5.09
N VAL A 311 -23.74 18.49 4.46
CA VAL A 311 -24.12 18.60 3.03
C VAL A 311 -24.99 19.84 2.80
N GLU A 312 -25.96 20.08 3.68
CA GLU A 312 -26.84 21.26 3.63
C GLU A 312 -26.07 22.57 3.94
N GLU A 313 -25.21 22.56 4.96
CA GLU A 313 -24.36 23.70 5.34
C GLU A 313 -23.47 24.14 4.17
N ALA A 314 -22.90 23.17 3.44
CA ALA A 314 -22.06 23.42 2.28
C ALA A 314 -22.86 23.77 1.01
N GLY A 315 -24.20 23.68 1.05
CA GLY A 315 -25.11 23.96 -0.07
C GLY A 315 -25.04 22.93 -1.20
N PHE A 316 -24.54 21.72 -0.92
CA PHE A 316 -24.40 20.65 -1.91
C PHE A 316 -25.68 19.82 -2.09
N ASP A 317 -26.62 19.96 -1.17
CA ASP A 317 -27.98 19.41 -1.23
C ASP A 317 -28.79 19.96 -2.41
N ALA A 318 -28.52 21.20 -2.85
CA ALA A 318 -29.29 21.88 -3.89
C ALA A 318 -29.35 21.14 -5.24
N ASN A 319 -28.40 20.23 -5.49
CA ASN A 319 -28.31 19.42 -6.70
C ASN A 319 -28.71 17.95 -6.47
N LEU A 320 -29.16 17.59 -5.26
CA LEU A 320 -29.59 16.25 -4.90
C LEU A 320 -31.13 16.11 -4.96
N PRO A 321 -31.66 14.88 -5.13
CA PRO A 321 -33.09 14.61 -4.96
C PRO A 321 -33.59 14.99 -3.56
N ASN A 322 -34.89 15.31 -3.41
CA ASN A 322 -35.46 15.64 -2.09
C ASN A 322 -35.38 14.48 -1.08
N ASP A 323 -35.31 13.24 -1.57
CA ASP A 323 -35.21 11.99 -0.82
C ASP A 323 -33.83 11.35 -0.95
N TRP A 324 -32.79 12.18 -1.15
CA TRP A 324 -31.43 11.71 -1.36
C TRP A 324 -30.92 10.82 -0.22
N THR A 325 -30.15 9.84 -0.63
CA THR A 325 -29.45 8.86 0.18
C THR A 325 -27.95 9.07 0.05
N PHE A 326 -27.15 8.42 0.90
CA PHE A 326 -25.68 8.52 0.78
C PHE A 326 -25.17 7.99 -0.57
N ARG A 327 -25.93 7.14 -1.26
CA ARG A 327 -25.61 6.72 -2.64
C ARG A 327 -25.64 7.88 -3.64
N ASP A 328 -26.43 8.92 -3.40
CA ASP A 328 -26.47 10.11 -4.25
C ASP A 328 -25.28 11.05 -3.99
N LEU A 329 -24.50 10.79 -2.93
CA LEU A 329 -23.24 11.50 -2.68
C LEU A 329 -22.11 10.99 -3.57
N GLY A 330 -22.25 9.80 -4.15
CA GLY A 330 -21.26 9.16 -5.03
C GLY A 330 -20.94 9.97 -6.28
N ILE A 331 -19.71 9.81 -6.82
CA ILE A 331 -19.30 10.39 -8.11
C ILE A 331 -19.65 9.51 -9.31
#